data_AF-A0A7J8M9A5-F1
#
_entry.id   AF-A0A7J8M9A5-F1
#
_cell.length_a   1.000
_cell.length_b   1.000
_cell.length_c   1.000
_cell.angle_alpha   90.00
_cell.angle_beta   90.00
_cell.angle_gamma   90.00
#
_symmetry.space_group_name_H-M   'P 1'
#
loop_
_entity.id
_entity.type
_entity.pdbx_description
1 polymer ?
#
loop_
_entity_poly.entity_id
_entity_poly.type
_entity_poly.pdbx_seq_one_letter_code
_entity_poly.pdbx_strand_id
1 'polypeptide(L)' 'MIELFLINHGVILFNKGYKQIVIMIDNLEVAQILTDWIWKIQGSLCSKEL' A
#
# COMPACT_ATOMS: atom_id res chain seq x y z
N MET A 1 -1.54 -16.16 9.39
CA MET A 1 -2.86 -15.89 8.81
C MET A 1 -2.70 -14.86 7.72
N ILE A 2 -3.12 -15.21 6.50
CA ILE A 2 -3.09 -14.32 5.33
C ILE A 2 -4.53 -13.89 5.08
N GLU A 3 -4.75 -12.60 4.91
CA GLU A 3 -6.04 -12.01 4.59
C GLU A 3 -6.00 -11.41 3.20
N LEU A 4 -7.07 -11.63 2.43
CA LEU A 4 -7.20 -11.19 1.05
C LEU A 4 -8.38 -10.20 0.96
N PHE A 5 -8.13 -9.02 0.42
CA PHE A 5 -9.16 -8.02 0.17
C PHE A 5 -9.18 -7.67 -1.32
N LEU A 6 -10.35 -7.77 -1.94
CA LEU A 6 -10.58 -7.28 -3.30
C LEU A 6 -10.95 -5.80 -3.24
N ILE A 7 -10.28 -5.00 -4.06
CA ILE A 7 -10.57 -3.57 -4.22
C ILE A 7 -10.89 -3.30 -5.68
N ASN A 8 -11.53 -2.16 -5.96
CA ASN A 8 -11.72 -1.75 -7.33
C ASN A 8 -10.34 -1.56 -7.98
N HIS A 9 -10.08 -2.26 -9.09
CA HIS A 9 -8.78 -2.31 -9.78
C HIS A 9 -7.63 -3.03 -9.06
N GLY A 10 -7.90 -3.97 -8.14
CA GLY A 10 -6.80 -4.72 -7.54
C GLY A 10 -7.12 -5.60 -6.34
N VAL A 11 -6.05 -6.01 -5.67
CA VAL A 11 -6.06 -6.95 -4.56
C VAL A 11 -5.05 -6.51 -3.49
N ILE A 12 -5.45 -6.59 -2.22
CA ILE A 12 -4.56 -6.40 -1.08
C ILE A 12 -4.38 -7.74 -0.37
N LEU A 13 -3.13 -8.16 -0.21
CA LEU A 13 -2.69 -9.30 0.56
C LEU A 13 -2.06 -8.80 1.86
N PHE A 14 -2.69 -9.12 2.99
CA PHE A 14 -2.15 -8.79 4.30
C PHE A 14 -1.64 -10.05 4.99
N ASN A 15 -0.34 -10.08 5.26
CA ASN A 15 0.28 -11.14 6.02
C ASN A 15 0.62 -10.66 7.44
N LYS A 16 -0.27 -10.97 8.38
CA LYS A 16 -0.12 -10.60 9.81
C LYS A 16 1.17 -11.16 10.44
N GLY A 17 1.64 -12.32 9.99
CA GLY A 17 2.83 -12.97 10.55
C GLY A 17 4.13 -12.24 10.21
N TYR A 18 4.24 -11.72 8.98
CA TYR A 18 5.43 -11.02 8.50
C TYR A 18 5.29 -9.49 8.58
N LYS A 19 4.17 -8.98 9.13
CA LYS A 19 3.82 -7.55 9.14
C LYS A 19 3.97 -6.90 7.75
N GLN A 20 3.62 -7.66 6.70
CA GLN A 20 3.79 -7.25 5.31
C GLN A 20 2.42 -6.99 4.68
N ILE A 21 2.32 -5.90 3.91
CA ILE A 21 1.18 -5.58 3.06
C ILE A 21 1.69 -5.63 1.62
N VAL A 22 1.04 -6.44 0.78
CA VAL A 22 1.29 -6.46 -0.66
C VAL A 22 0.03 -5.99 -1.36
N ILE A 23 0.18 -5.00 -2.25
CA ILE A 23 -0.92 -4.42 -3.01
C ILE A 23 -0.63 -4.67 -4.48
N MET A 24 -1.54 -5.36 -5.16
CA MET A 24 -1.50 -5.60 -6.61
C MET A 24 -2.60 -4.79 -7.27
N ILE A 25 -2.25 -3.87 -8.16
CA ILE A 25 -3.18 -2.99 -8.87
C ILE A 25 -3.09 -3.31 -10.37
N ASP A 26 -4.23 -3.49 -11.03
CA ASP A 26 -4.30 -3.79 -12.47
C ASP A 26 -4.35 -2.52 -13.35
N ASN A 27 -4.66 -1.37 -12.74
CA ASN A 27 -4.73 -0.07 -13.40
C ASN A 27 -3.48 0.80 -13.10
N LEU A 28 -2.74 1.16 -14.15
CA LEU A 28 -1.50 1.93 -14.04
C LEU A 28 -1.71 3.32 -13.39
N GLU A 29 -2.78 4.03 -13.74
CA GLU A 29 -3.06 5.38 -13.21
C GLU A 29 -3.35 5.31 -11.70
N VAL A 30 -4.16 4.32 -11.28
CA VAL A 30 -4.45 4.07 -9.87
C VAL A 30 -3.18 3.70 -9.10
N ALA A 31 -2.31 2.88 -9.70
CA ALA A 31 -1.03 2.49 -9.10
C ALA A 31 -0.09 3.70 -8.90
N GLN A 32 -0.03 4.62 -9.86
CA GLN A 32 0.75 5.85 -9.75
C GLN A 32 0.26 6.73 -8.61
N ILE A 33 -1.06 7.00 -8.55
CA ILE A 33 -1.67 7.81 -7.50
C ILE A 33 -1.38 7.21 -6.12
N LEU A 34 -1.58 5.89 -5.95
CA LEU A 34 -1.30 5.22 -4.68
C LEU A 34 0.17 5.31 -4.28
N THR A 35 1.09 5.16 -5.24
CA THR A 35 2.53 5.26 -4.99
C THR A 35 2.91 6.66 -4.51
N ASP A 36 2.40 7.71 -5.17
CA ASP A 36 2.65 9.10 -4.79
C ASP A 36 2.10 9.41 -3.38
N TRP A 37 0.91 8.90 -3.05
CA TRP A 37 0.32 9.05 -1.72
C TRP A 37 1.15 8.35 -0.64
N ILE A 38 1.59 7.11 -0.88
CA ILE A 38 2.45 6.38 0.05
C ILE A 38 3.75 7.15 0.28
N TRP A 39 4.38 7.66 -0.78
CA TRP A 39 5.63 8.40 -0.68
C TRP A 39 5.46 9.70 0.12
N LYS A 40 4.36 10.42 -0.10
CA LYS A 40 4.03 11.64 0.65
C LYS A 40 3.82 11.35 2.13
N ILE A 41 3.12 10.26 2.46
CA ILE A 41 2.91 9.84 3.85
C ILE A 41 4.24 9.45 4.49
N GLN A 42 5.06 8.62 3.83
CA GLN A 42 6.37 8.21 4.34
C GLN A 42 7.30 9.41 4.56
N GLY A 43 7.38 10.33 3.60
CA GLY A 43 8.13 11.57 3.75
C GLY A 43 7.66 12.42 4.93
N SER A 44 6.34 12.46 5.18
CA SER A 44 5.75 13.19 6.32
C SER A 44 5.94 12.52 7.68
N LEU A 45 6.13 11.19 7.70
CA LEU A 45 6.41 10.43 8.91
C LEU A 45 7.89 10.54 9.28
N CYS A 46 8.79 10.46 8.29
CA CYS A 46 10.23 10.56 8.49
C CYS A 46 10.66 11.98 8.94
N SER A 47 9.92 13.03 8.59
CA SER A 47 10.20 14.40 9.02
C SER A 47 9.68 14.77 10.42
N LYS A 48 8.86 13.90 11.04
CA LYS A 48 8.32 14.10 12.40
C LYS A 48 9.16 13.42 13.49
N GLU A 49 10.22 12.70 13.11
CA GLU A 49 11.13 12.01 14.03
C GLU A 49 12.42 12.83 14.31
N LEU A 50 12.49 14.10 13.86
CA LEU A 50 13.58 15.04 14.13
C LEU A 50 13.16 16.15 15.10
#